data_AF-A0A5D5AJS2-F1
#
_entry.id   AF-A0A5D5AJS2-F1
#
_cell.length_a   1.000
_cell.length_b   1.000
_cell.length_c   1.000
_cell.angle_alpha   90.00
_cell.angle_beta   90.00
_cell.angle_gamma   90.00
#
_symmetry.space_group_name_H-M   'P 1'
#
loop_
_entity.id
_entity.type
_entity.pdbx_description
1 polymer ?
#
loop_
_entity_poly.entity_id
_entity_poly.type
_entity_poly.pdbx_seq_one_letter_code
_entity_poly.pdbx_strand_id
1 'polypeptide(L)' 'MAFTTDEEPADLGVFALQMATLLLVPPLVVGLGLAAVSGAEHFLPGMAIGLVVGVSAAALRQEVRGARTGS' A
#
# COMPACT_ATOMS: atom_id res chain seq x y z
N MET A 1 14.95 -12.63 -30.65
CA MET A 1 15.13 -11.86 -29.39
C MET A 1 14.19 -12.45 -28.37
N ALA A 2 14.72 -13.32 -27.50
CA ALA A 2 13.98 -13.88 -26.39
C ALA A 2 13.89 -12.78 -25.32
N PHE A 3 12.67 -12.33 -25.01
CA PHE A 3 12.41 -11.54 -23.81
C PHE A 3 12.53 -12.52 -22.64
N THR A 4 13.70 -12.57 -22.01
CA THR A 4 13.87 -13.25 -20.73
C THR A 4 13.16 -12.37 -19.71
N THR A 5 11.88 -12.61 -19.48
CA THR A 5 11.16 -12.09 -18.32
C THR A 5 11.59 -12.89 -17.09
N ASP A 6 12.90 -12.93 -16.83
CA ASP A 6 13.42 -13.35 -15.53
C ASP A 6 13.11 -12.18 -14.58
N GLU A 7 11.86 -12.10 -14.12
CA GLU A 7 11.54 -11.38 -12.90
C GLU A 7 12.28 -12.09 -11.78
N GLU A 8 13.52 -11.65 -11.51
CA GLU A 8 14.30 -12.05 -10.36
C GLU A 8 13.37 -12.01 -9.13
N PRO A 9 13.23 -13.11 -8.38
CA PRO A 9 12.21 -13.22 -7.34
C PRO A 9 12.39 -12.06 -6.38
N ALA A 10 11.44 -11.12 -6.41
CA ALA A 10 11.54 -9.88 -5.66
C ALA A 10 11.89 -10.21 -4.21
N ASP A 11 13.02 -9.66 -3.75
CA ASP A 11 13.51 -9.88 -2.40
C ASP A 11 12.37 -9.68 -1.40
N LEU A 12 12.17 -10.68 -0.54
CA LEU A 12 11.08 -10.73 0.44
C LEU A 12 11.05 -9.46 1.30
N GLY A 13 12.22 -8.86 1.56
CA GLY A 13 12.37 -7.60 2.27
C GLY A 13 11.82 -6.41 1.48
N VAL A 14 12.08 -6.33 0.17
CA VAL A 14 11.53 -5.26 -0.69
C VAL A 14 10.01 -5.36 -0.79
N PHE A 15 9.49 -6.59 -0.89
CA PHE A 15 8.05 -6.83 -0.89
C PHE A 15 7.40 -6.41 0.44
N ALA A 16 7.96 -6.85 1.57
CA ALA A 16 7.49 -6.49 2.90
C ALA A 16 7.55 -4.98 3.13
N LEU A 17 8.63 -4.33 2.69
CA LEU A 17 8.79 -2.87 2.79
C LEU A 17 7.72 -2.15 1.98
N GLN A 18 7.47 -2.54 0.73
CA GLN A 18 6.41 -1.92 -0.06
C GLN A 18 5.02 -2.16 0.55
N MET A 19 4.77 -3.31 1.16
CA MET A 19 3.51 -3.57 1.84
C MET A 19 3.35 -2.73 3.10
N ALA A 20 4.41 -2.57 3.88
CA ALA A 20 4.42 -1.65 5.01
C ALA A 20 4.18 -0.21 4.55
N THR A 21 4.81 0.23 3.45
CA THR A 21 4.61 1.57 2.89
C THR A 21 3.16 1.77 2.43
N LEU A 22 2.57 0.82 1.70
CA LEU A 22 1.18 0.91 1.27
C LEU A 22 0.20 0.89 2.45
N LEU A 23 0.54 0.22 3.54
CA LEU A 23 -0.29 0.18 4.73
C LEU A 23 -0.17 1.45 5.57
N LEU A 24 1.02 2.06 5.66
CA LEU A 24 1.31 3.18 6.56
C LEU A 24 1.21 4.55 5.92
N VAL A 25 1.60 4.71 4.65
CA VAL A 25 1.62 6.03 4.00
C VAL A 25 0.20 6.60 3.86
N PRO A 26 -0.80 5.88 3.33
CA PRO A 26 -2.16 6.41 3.23
C PRO A 26 -2.78 6.87 4.56
N PRO A 27 -2.76 6.10 5.67
CA PRO A 27 -3.27 6.58 6.95
C PRO A 27 -2.50 7.74 7.55
N LEU A 28 -1.17 7.79 7.38
CA LEU A 28 -0.38 8.91 7.86
C LEU A 28 -0.68 10.18 7.07
N VAL A 29 -0.76 10.11 5.75
CA VAL A 29 -1.04 11.27 4.88
C VAL A 29 -2.46 11.78 5.12
N VAL A 30 -3.46 10.89 5.13
CA VAL A 30 -4.86 11.29 5.33
C VAL A 30 -5.09 11.76 6.76
N GLY A 31 -4.54 11.05 7.75
CA GLY A 31 -4.61 11.42 9.16
C GLY A 31 -3.96 12.78 9.43
N LEU A 32 -2.71 12.98 9.03
CA LEU A 32 -2.01 14.26 9.22
C LEU A 32 -2.64 15.39 8.39
N GLY A 33 -3.07 15.10 7.16
CA GLY A 33 -3.74 16.08 6.30
C GLY A 33 -5.03 16.60 6.92
N LEU A 34 -5.88 15.70 7.43
CA LEU A 34 -7.10 16.09 8.14
C LEU A 34 -6.81 16.80 9.46
N ALA A 35 -5.80 16.33 10.21
CA ALA A 35 -5.39 16.98 11.45
C ALA A 35 -4.90 18.42 11.22
N ALA A 36 -4.14 18.64 10.14
CA ALA A 36 -3.60 19.96 9.79
C ALA A 36 -4.68 20.95 9.31
N VAL A 37 -5.74 20.45 8.66
CA VAL A 37 -6.80 21.29 8.07
C VAL A 37 -7.96 21.53 9.03
N SER A 38 -8.31 20.54 9.86
CA SER A 38 -9.54 20.58 10.66
C SER A 38 -9.31 20.47 12.18
N GLY A 39 -8.09 20.22 12.64
CA GLY A 39 -7.77 20.07 14.07
C GLY A 39 -7.35 18.65 14.43
N ALA A 40 -6.56 18.51 15.51
CA ALA A 40 -5.92 17.25 15.90
C ALA A 40 -6.92 16.12 16.19
N GLU A 41 -8.14 16.45 16.61
CA GLU A 41 -9.27 15.54 16.80
C GLU A 41 -9.65 14.78 15.51
N HIS A 42 -9.33 15.32 14.33
CA HIS A 42 -9.59 14.70 13.04
C HIS A 42 -8.49 13.74 12.58
N PHE A 43 -7.40 13.61 13.34
CA PHE A 43 -6.33 12.67 13.04
C PHE A 43 -6.81 11.22 13.06
N LEU A 44 -7.53 10.82 14.11
CA LEU A 44 -8.01 9.45 14.28
C LEU A 44 -9.00 9.01 13.18
N PRO A 45 -10.05 9.79 12.84
CA PRO A 45 -10.91 9.46 11.71
C PRO A 45 -10.16 9.50 10.37
N GLY A 46 -9.21 10.43 10.18
CA GLY A 46 -8.37 10.44 8.98
C GLY A 46 -7.46 9.21 8.86
N MET A 47 -6.91 8.74 9.97
CA MET A 47 -6.13 7.51 10.03
C MET A 47 -6.99 6.30 9.67
N ALA A 48 -8.23 6.22 10.17
CA ALA A 48 -9.14 5.13 9.84
C ALA A 48 -9.44 5.09 8.33
N ILE A 49 -9.71 6.24 7.70
CA ILE A 49 -9.96 6.32 6.25
C ILE A 49 -8.72 5.88 5.48
N GLY A 50 -7.53 6.40 5.83
CA GLY A 50 -6.32 6.03 5.11
C GLY A 50 -5.93 4.56 5.33
N LEU A 51 -6.24 3.94 6.47
CA LEU A 51 -6.05 2.50 6.67
C LEU A 51 -6.91 1.67 5.69
N VAL A 52 -8.18 2.04 5.51
CA VAL A 52 -9.06 1.37 4.54
C VAL A 52 -8.48 1.47 3.13
N VAL A 53 -7.99 2.66 2.74
CA VAL A 53 -7.33 2.87 1.43
C VAL A 53 -6.06 2.02 1.30
N GLY A 54 -5.21 2.02 2.33
CA GLY A 54 -3.95 1.27 2.32
C GLY A 54 -4.15 -0.24 2.24
N VAL A 55 -5.11 -0.79 2.99
CA VAL A 55 -5.48 -2.20 2.93
C VAL A 55 -6.06 -2.57 1.57
N SER A 56 -6.94 -1.73 1.02
CA SER A 56 -7.54 -1.97 -0.31
C SER A 56 -6.48 -1.99 -1.41
N ALA A 57 -5.54 -1.04 -1.37
CA ALA A 57 -4.42 -0.99 -2.30
C ALA A 57 -3.49 -2.20 -2.16
N ALA A 58 -3.27 -2.68 -0.93
CA ALA A 58 -2.48 -3.87 -0.68
C ALA A 58 -3.16 -5.14 -1.21
N ALA A 59 -4.46 -5.29 -0.99
CA ALA A 59 -5.26 -6.41 -1.49
C ALA A 59 -5.28 -6.46 -3.02
N LEU A 60 -5.55 -5.33 -3.69
CA LEU A 60 -5.50 -5.22 -5.16
C LEU A 60 -4.14 -5.63 -5.71
N ARG A 61 -3.06 -5.27 -5.02
CA ARG A 61 -1.71 -5.62 -5.44
C ARG A 61 -1.45 -7.13 -5.33
N GLN A 62 -1.98 -7.78 -4.30
CA GLN A 62 -1.90 -9.23 -4.17
C GLN A 62 -2.71 -9.94 -5.27
N GLU A 63 -3.91 -9.45 -5.59
CA GLU A 63 -4.73 -9.99 -6.67
C GLU A 63 -4.03 -9.87 -8.04
N VAL A 64 -3.51 -8.69 -8.38
CA VAL A 64 -2.77 -8.48 -9.64
C VAL A 64 -1.55 -9.38 -9.73
N ARG A 65 -0.84 -9.61 -8.61
CA ARG A 65 0.34 -10.48 -8.59
C ARG A 65 -0.06 -11.95 -8.73
N GLY A 66 -1.10 -12.39 -8.01
CA GLY A 66 -1.66 -13.75 -8.14
C GLY A 66 -2.14 -14.05 -9.56
N ALA A 67 -2.77 -13.07 -10.22
CA ALA A 67 -3.22 -13.19 -11.60
C ALA A 67 -2.07 -13.34 -12.60
N ARG A 68 -0.90 -12.73 -12.35
CA ARG A 68 0.30 -12.85 -13.21
C ARG A 68 1.06 -14.17 -13.03
N THR A 69 1.03 -14.75 -11.83
CA THR A 69 1.69 -16.03 -11.54
C THR A 69 0.87 -17.25 -11.98
N GLY A 70 -0.40 -17.06 -12.33
CA GLY A 70 -1.34 -18.12 -12.71
C GLY A 70 -1.55 -18.34 -14.21
N SER A 71 -0.74 -17.74 -15.09
CA SER A 71 -0.84 -17.87 -16.56
C SER A 71 0.36 -18.60 -17.16
#